data_AF-A0A950VKP1-F1
#
_entry.id   AF-A0A950VKP1-F1
#
_cell.length_a   1.000
_cell.length_b   1.000
_cell.length_c   1.000
_cell.angle_alpha   90.00
_cell.angle_beta   90.00
_cell.angle_gamma   90.00
#
_symmetry.space_group_name_H-M   'P 1'
#
loop_
_entity.id
_entity.type
_entity.pdbx_description
1 polymer ?
#
loop_
_entity_poly.entity_id
_entity_poly.type
_entity_poly.pdbx_seq_one_letter_code
_entity_poly.pdbx_strand_id
1 'polypeptide(L)'
;MSSMFQPAPGAWPAPLPDLSQPAINHRIRIGAHVFRIAISPIQREVPKEPETHLIQIGVYYGERPLTAYDLGLREPDACANVWAYLTNRLNETVVQFYAPRPRATGELNPRLGCWGPRPDLRDVGFAESDCAIAVVLGLSIWVPGSNPPVDDAVFLESLRDTIVEALSYWVVVAQRTAGPLDRNN
;
A
#
# COMPACT_ATOMS: atom_id res chain seq x y z
N MET A 1 -25.18 -15.62 15.80
CA MET A 1 -25.79 -14.56 14.96
C MET A 1 -24.79 -13.41 14.87
N SER A 2 -23.93 -13.41 13.84
CA SER A 2 -22.96 -12.34 13.64
C SER A 2 -23.63 -11.23 12.83
N SER A 3 -23.83 -10.08 13.47
CA SER A 3 -24.22 -8.85 12.80
C SER A 3 -23.19 -8.51 11.74
N MET A 4 -23.56 -8.56 10.46
CA MET A 4 -22.76 -8.00 9.38
C MET A 4 -22.67 -6.49 9.62
N PHE A 5 -21.52 -6.02 10.11
CA PHE A 5 -21.18 -4.61 10.07
C PHE A 5 -21.01 -4.24 8.59
N GLN A 6 -22.09 -3.80 7.95
CA GLN A 6 -21.95 -3.03 6.73
C GLN A 6 -21.44 -1.65 7.16
N PRO A 7 -20.28 -1.19 6.65
CA PRO A 7 -19.83 0.17 6.90
C PRO A 7 -20.91 1.16 6.44
N ALA A 8 -21.05 2.27 7.16
CA ALA A 8 -21.92 3.36 6.71
C ALA A 8 -21.53 3.79 5.28
N PRO A 9 -22.47 4.26 4.45
CA PRO A 9 -22.15 4.89 3.17
C PRO A 9 -21.08 5.97 3.37
N GLY A 10 -19.99 5.92 2.60
CA GLY A 10 -18.85 6.83 2.76
C GLY A 10 -17.81 6.42 3.83
N ALA A 11 -17.92 5.24 4.44
CA ALA A 11 -16.93 4.70 5.36
C ALA A 11 -15.99 3.67 4.70
N TRP A 12 -14.78 3.55 5.26
CA TRP A 12 -13.84 2.48 4.92
C TRP A 12 -14.42 1.10 5.28
N PRO A 13 -14.04 0.03 4.56
CA PRO A 13 -14.53 -1.32 4.84
C PRO A 13 -14.05 -1.86 6.21
N ALA A 14 -12.93 -1.33 6.71
CA ALA A 14 -12.43 -1.56 8.06
C ALA A 14 -11.79 -0.25 8.58
N PRO A 15 -11.64 -0.08 9.91
CA PRO A 15 -10.88 1.03 10.47
C PRO A 15 -9.48 1.09 9.84
N LEU A 16 -9.05 2.28 9.44
CA LEU A 16 -7.69 2.50 8.94
C LEU A 16 -6.66 2.11 10.03
N PRO A 17 -5.47 1.65 9.63
CA PRO A 17 -4.40 1.36 10.58
C PRO A 17 -4.00 2.63 11.34
N ASP A 18 -3.69 2.50 12.63
CA ASP A 18 -3.14 3.60 13.40
C ASP A 18 -1.66 3.79 13.03
N LEU A 19 -1.38 4.88 12.33
CA LEU A 19 -0.04 5.31 11.92
C LEU A 19 0.35 6.63 12.61
N SER A 20 -0.13 6.85 13.84
CA SER A 20 0.23 8.03 14.66
C SER A 20 1.68 7.98 15.16
N GLN A 21 2.24 6.78 15.35
CA GLN A 21 3.63 6.54 15.76
C GLN A 21 4.35 5.61 14.79
N PRO A 22 4.59 6.06 13.54
CA PRO A 22 5.23 5.23 12.54
C PRO A 22 6.74 5.08 12.82
N ALA A 23 7.31 3.92 12.48
CA ALA A 23 8.75 3.71 12.51
C ALA A 23 9.46 4.50 11.39
N ILE A 24 8.81 4.65 10.23
CA ILE A 24 9.26 5.54 9.16
C ILE A 24 8.17 6.59 8.92
N ASN A 25 8.51 7.87 9.02
CA ASN A 25 7.70 8.99 8.55
C ASN A 25 8.52 9.83 7.59
N HIS A 26 8.32 9.65 6.29
CA HIS A 26 9.15 10.26 5.26
C HIS A 26 8.30 11.12 4.33
N ARG A 27 8.71 12.38 4.13
CA ARG A 27 8.10 13.27 3.15
C ARG A 27 9.04 13.41 1.97
N ILE A 28 8.53 13.15 0.77
CA ILE A 28 9.32 13.18 -0.47
C ILE A 28 8.60 13.98 -1.55
N ARG A 29 9.40 14.69 -2.35
CA ARG A 29 8.92 15.36 -3.57
C ARG A 29 9.40 14.58 -4.78
N ILE A 30 8.47 14.28 -5.70
CA ILE A 30 8.73 13.62 -6.98
C ILE A 30 8.05 14.45 -8.05
N GLY A 31 8.85 15.13 -8.88
CA GLY A 31 8.32 16.15 -9.79
C GLY A 31 7.58 17.26 -9.03
N ALA A 32 6.35 17.55 -9.44
CA ALA A 32 5.47 18.52 -8.78
C ALA A 32 4.75 17.96 -7.54
N HIS A 33 4.76 16.64 -7.34
CA HIS A 33 3.98 15.97 -6.31
C HIS A 33 4.77 15.84 -5.01
N VAL A 34 4.07 16.01 -3.88
CA VAL A 34 4.65 15.81 -2.55
C VAL A 34 3.85 14.73 -1.82
N PHE A 35 4.55 13.66 -1.46
CA PHE A 35 3.98 12.51 -0.77
C PHE A 35 4.47 12.44 0.66
N ARG A 36 3.64 11.91 1.55
CA ARG A 36 4.06 11.44 2.87
C ARG A 36 3.91 9.93 2.94
N ILE A 37 4.97 9.24 3.33
CA ILE A 37 5.02 7.80 3.54
C ILE A 37 5.09 7.57 5.05
N ALA A 38 4.17 6.78 5.59
CA ALA A 38 4.19 6.32 6.97
C ALA A 38 4.21 4.79 6.98
N ILE A 39 5.16 4.20 7.69
CA ILE A 39 5.31 2.75 7.86
C ILE A 39 5.31 2.44 9.35
N SER A 40 4.44 1.54 9.79
CA SER A 40 4.41 1.10 11.19
C SER A 40 5.71 0.37 11.57
N PRO A 41 6.03 0.27 12.87
CA PRO A 41 6.94 -0.77 13.34
C PRO A 41 6.47 -2.17 12.91
N ILE A 42 7.38 -3.15 12.94
CA ILE A 42 7.00 -4.56 12.70
C ILE A 42 6.20 -5.06 13.90
N GLN A 43 4.92 -5.34 13.68
CA GLN A 43 4.03 -5.92 14.67
C GLN A 43 4.27 -7.44 14.71
N ARG A 44 4.78 -7.93 15.83
CA ARG A 44 5.10 -9.36 16.03
C ARG A 44 3.99 -10.12 16.75
N GLU A 45 3.11 -9.38 17.43
CA GLU A 45 1.93 -9.91 18.11
C GLU A 45 0.69 -9.49 17.32
N VAL A 46 0.30 -10.32 16.34
CA VAL A 46 -0.85 -10.04 15.48
C VAL A 46 -2.06 -10.82 15.99
N PRO A 47 -3.14 -10.15 16.40
CA PRO A 47 -4.33 -10.84 16.91
C PRO A 47 -4.89 -11.84 15.89
N LYS A 48 -5.07 -13.09 16.33
CA LYS A 48 -5.60 -14.21 15.52
C LYS A 48 -4.72 -14.66 14.34
N GLU A 49 -3.51 -14.12 14.20
CA GLU A 49 -2.51 -14.58 13.23
C GLU A 49 -1.20 -14.90 13.97
N PRO A 50 -1.09 -16.08 14.62
CA PRO A 50 0.14 -16.45 15.32
C PRO A 50 1.32 -16.53 14.33
N GLU A 51 2.53 -16.30 14.85
CA GLU A 51 3.78 -16.44 14.11
C GLU A 51 3.82 -15.62 12.80
N THR A 52 3.16 -14.47 12.82
CA THR A 52 3.04 -13.57 11.68
C THR A 52 3.61 -12.23 12.07
N HIS A 53 4.51 -11.71 11.24
CA HIS A 53 4.91 -10.31 11.29
C HIS A 53 3.97 -9.49 10.40
N LEU A 54 3.46 -8.38 10.92
CA LEU A 54 2.61 -7.45 10.18
C LEU A 54 3.26 -6.07 10.12
N ILE A 55 3.29 -5.49 8.92
CA ILE A 55 3.68 -4.11 8.68
C ILE A 55 2.50 -3.41 8.01
N GLN A 56 2.15 -2.23 8.51
CA GLN A 56 1.12 -1.38 7.93
C GLN A 56 1.76 -0.17 7.27
N ILE A 57 1.34 0.14 6.05
CA ILE A 57 1.87 1.23 5.24
C ILE A 57 0.74 2.17 4.88
N GLY A 58 0.96 3.47 5.00
CA GLY A 58 0.10 4.50 4.45
C GLY A 58 0.90 5.47 3.60
N VAL A 59 0.46 5.71 2.37
CA VAL A 59 0.98 6.79 1.52
C VAL A 59 -0.10 7.84 1.36
N TYR A 60 0.29 9.11 1.51
CA TYR A 60 -0.63 10.24 1.55
C TYR A 60 -0.24 11.31 0.54
N TYR A 61 -1.25 11.91 -0.07
CA TYR A 61 -1.16 13.09 -0.93
C TYR A 61 -1.94 14.23 -0.28
N GLY A 62 -1.20 15.18 0.30
CA GLY A 62 -1.77 16.09 1.32
C GLY A 62 -2.20 15.29 2.56
N GLU A 63 -3.42 15.53 3.04
CA GLU A 63 -3.97 14.89 4.24
C GLU A 63 -4.75 13.59 3.94
N ARG A 64 -4.87 13.20 2.67
CA ARG A 64 -5.66 12.03 2.25
C ARG A 64 -4.77 10.87 1.83
N PRO A 65 -5.17 9.61 2.06
CA PRO A 65 -4.51 8.47 1.46
C PRO A 65 -4.46 8.60 -0.06
N LEU A 66 -3.29 8.39 -0.64
CA LEU A 66 -3.03 8.47 -2.07
C LEU A 66 -3.83 7.42 -2.82
N THR A 67 -4.39 7.78 -3.96
CA THR A 67 -4.89 6.87 -4.99
C THR A 67 -4.25 7.20 -6.33
N ALA A 68 -4.30 6.30 -7.31
CA ALA A 68 -3.79 6.61 -8.65
C ALA A 68 -4.60 7.74 -9.32
N TYR A 69 -5.88 7.88 -8.96
CA TYR A 69 -6.75 8.98 -9.40
C TYR A 69 -6.19 10.35 -9.03
N ASP A 70 -5.57 10.50 -7.86
CA ASP A 70 -4.99 11.79 -7.42
C ASP A 70 -3.83 12.25 -8.32
N LEU A 71 -3.21 11.33 -9.06
CA LEU A 71 -2.16 11.61 -10.02
C LEU A 71 -2.70 11.84 -11.44
N GLY A 72 -4.02 11.86 -11.62
CA GLY A 72 -4.64 12.03 -12.93
C GLY A 72 -4.86 10.74 -13.73
N LEU A 73 -4.53 9.55 -13.19
CA LEU A 73 -4.85 8.31 -13.88
C LEU A 73 -6.37 8.08 -13.88
N ARG A 74 -6.90 7.68 -15.03
CA ARG A 74 -8.34 7.40 -15.24
C ARG A 74 -8.59 6.06 -15.90
N GLU A 75 -7.63 5.56 -16.67
CA GLU A 75 -7.76 4.29 -17.40
C GLU A 75 -7.52 3.11 -16.46
N PRO A 76 -8.42 2.11 -16.44
CA PRO A 76 -8.28 0.92 -15.58
C PRO A 76 -6.94 0.21 -15.75
N ASP A 77 -6.48 0.01 -16.99
CA ASP A 77 -5.21 -0.68 -17.27
C ASP A 77 -4.00 0.09 -16.73
N ALA A 78 -4.00 1.42 -16.85
CA ALA A 78 -2.94 2.25 -16.29
C ALA A 78 -2.90 2.14 -14.76
N CYS A 79 -4.06 2.14 -14.11
CA CYS A 79 -4.19 1.99 -12.67
C CYS A 79 -3.77 0.59 -12.19
N ALA A 80 -4.18 -0.46 -12.89
CA ALA A 80 -3.77 -1.83 -12.62
C ALA A 80 -2.25 -2.00 -12.75
N ASN A 81 -1.63 -1.40 -13.77
CA ASN A 81 -0.19 -1.48 -14.00
C ASN A 81 0.63 -0.85 -12.88
N VAL A 82 0.23 0.34 -12.39
CA VAL A 82 0.93 1.00 -11.29
C VAL A 82 0.77 0.23 -9.97
N TRP A 83 -0.40 -0.36 -9.73
CA TRP A 83 -0.64 -1.25 -8.60
C TRP A 83 0.20 -2.53 -8.66
N ALA A 84 0.20 -3.21 -9.81
CA ALA A 84 1.00 -4.40 -10.03
C ALA A 84 2.49 -4.13 -9.80
N TYR A 85 3.00 -2.98 -10.27
CA TYR A 85 4.38 -2.58 -10.04
C TYR A 85 4.68 -2.42 -8.54
N LEU A 86 3.83 -1.70 -7.81
CA LEU A 86 3.99 -1.52 -6.35
C LEU A 86 3.97 -2.86 -5.62
N THR A 87 2.99 -3.73 -5.88
CA THR A 87 2.87 -5.01 -5.18
C THR A 87 4.01 -5.96 -5.49
N ASN A 88 4.47 -6.00 -6.75
CA ASN A 88 5.61 -6.83 -7.16
C ASN A 88 6.89 -6.39 -6.46
N ARG A 89 7.18 -5.08 -6.44
CA ARG A 89 8.40 -4.56 -5.80
C ARG A 89 8.36 -4.76 -4.28
N LEU A 90 7.21 -4.55 -3.62
CA LEU A 90 7.07 -4.85 -2.19
C LEU A 90 7.28 -6.34 -1.91
N ASN A 91 6.72 -7.24 -2.74
CA ASN A 91 6.91 -8.67 -2.60
C ASN A 91 8.39 -9.06 -2.75
N GLU A 92 9.08 -8.54 -3.76
CA GLU A 92 10.51 -8.77 -3.98
C GLU A 92 11.36 -8.32 -2.80
N THR A 93 11.09 -7.12 -2.26
CA THR A 93 11.78 -6.59 -1.08
C THR A 93 11.56 -7.49 0.14
N VAL A 94 10.33 -7.96 0.37
CA VAL A 94 10.07 -8.91 1.46
C VAL A 94 10.81 -10.22 1.22
N VAL A 95 10.80 -10.76 0.00
CA VAL A 95 11.49 -12.02 -0.33
C VAL A 95 13.00 -11.90 -0.09
N GLN A 96 13.61 -10.77 -0.44
CA GLN A 96 15.03 -10.52 -0.23
C GLN A 96 15.42 -10.54 1.25
N PHE A 97 14.58 -9.98 2.12
CA PHE A 97 14.89 -9.86 3.55
C PHE A 97 14.45 -11.08 4.37
N TYR A 98 13.25 -11.60 4.10
CA TYR A 98 12.66 -12.69 4.88
C TYR A 98 12.91 -14.07 4.30
N ALA A 99 13.28 -14.20 3.02
CA ALA A 99 13.33 -15.48 2.31
C ALA A 99 12.15 -16.41 2.67
N PRO A 100 10.89 -15.93 2.57
CA PRO A 100 9.75 -16.59 3.17
C PRO A 100 9.50 -17.96 2.53
N ARG A 101 9.11 -18.93 3.36
CA ARG A 101 8.65 -20.22 2.85
C ARG A 101 7.16 -20.19 2.55
N PRO A 102 6.69 -20.96 1.55
CA PRO A 102 5.27 -21.18 1.33
C PRO A 102 4.61 -21.72 2.60
N ARG A 103 3.38 -21.29 2.87
CA ARG A 103 2.57 -21.86 3.94
C ARG A 103 2.20 -23.30 3.59
N ALA A 104 2.07 -24.16 4.60
CA ALA A 104 1.58 -25.54 4.41
C ALA A 104 0.16 -25.59 3.80
N THR A 105 -0.62 -24.52 3.97
CA THR A 105 -1.97 -24.35 3.40
C THR A 105 -1.98 -24.02 1.90
N GLY A 106 -0.81 -23.72 1.30
CA GLY A 106 -0.71 -23.23 -0.08
C GLY A 106 -0.97 -21.73 -0.25
N GLU A 107 -1.26 -21.01 0.84
CA GLU A 107 -1.37 -19.55 0.81
C GLU A 107 -0.03 -18.89 0.46
N LEU A 108 -0.10 -17.77 -0.28
CA LEU A 108 1.06 -16.94 -0.61
C LEU A 108 1.73 -16.42 0.67
N ASN A 109 3.06 -16.32 0.64
CA ASN A 109 3.86 -15.71 1.69
C ASN A 109 4.99 -14.89 1.03
N PRO A 110 5.00 -13.55 1.14
CA PRO A 110 4.10 -12.72 1.95
C PRO A 110 2.67 -12.62 1.40
N ARG A 111 1.75 -12.17 2.27
CA ARG A 111 0.41 -11.72 1.89
C ARG A 111 0.37 -10.20 1.87
N LEU A 112 -0.03 -9.64 0.72
CA LEU A 112 -0.26 -8.21 0.51
C LEU A 112 -1.78 -7.96 0.54
N GLY A 113 -2.22 -7.05 1.41
CA GLY A 113 -3.61 -6.59 1.47
C GLY A 113 -3.68 -5.07 1.34
N CYS A 114 -4.83 -4.56 0.87
CA CYS A 114 -5.15 -3.14 0.91
C CYS A 114 -6.49 -2.91 1.60
N TRP A 115 -6.72 -1.69 2.09
CA TRP A 115 -8.00 -1.29 2.69
C TRP A 115 -9.09 -0.95 1.66
N GLY A 116 -8.78 -1.07 0.35
CA GLY A 116 -9.72 -0.87 -0.74
C GLY A 116 -9.89 0.59 -1.18
N PRO A 117 -10.99 0.91 -1.88
CA PRO A 117 -11.20 2.21 -2.49
C PRO A 117 -11.45 3.32 -1.47
N ARG A 118 -10.87 4.50 -1.72
CA ARG A 118 -11.08 5.69 -0.90
C ARG A 118 -12.57 6.07 -0.93
N PRO A 119 -13.24 6.25 0.22
CA PRO A 119 -14.70 6.38 0.23
C PRO A 119 -15.25 7.57 -0.57
N ASP A 120 -14.54 8.70 -0.62
CA ASP A 120 -14.93 9.90 -1.37
C ASP A 120 -14.95 9.69 -2.90
N LEU A 121 -14.24 8.68 -3.41
CA LEU A 121 -14.19 8.36 -4.83
C LEU A 121 -15.26 7.35 -5.26
N ARG A 122 -16.00 6.76 -4.32
CA ARG A 122 -17.06 5.78 -4.62
C ARG A 122 -18.23 6.42 -5.37
N ASP A 123 -18.61 7.63 -4.98
CA ASP A 123 -19.75 8.36 -5.53
C ASP A 123 -19.48 8.95 -6.92
N VAL A 124 -18.22 8.96 -7.36
CA VAL A 124 -17.78 9.49 -8.66
C VAL A 124 -17.75 8.38 -9.74
N GLY A 125 -18.28 7.19 -9.46
CA GLY A 125 -18.35 6.07 -10.39
C GLY A 125 -17.04 5.26 -10.52
N PHE A 126 -16.06 5.50 -9.63
CA PHE A 126 -14.78 4.77 -9.60
C PHE A 126 -14.72 3.68 -8.53
N ALA A 127 -15.84 3.34 -7.87
CA ALA A 127 -15.86 2.43 -6.72
C ALA A 127 -15.23 1.05 -6.97
N GLU A 128 -15.26 0.56 -8.22
CA GLU A 128 -14.68 -0.73 -8.63
C GLU A 128 -13.37 -0.60 -9.41
N SER A 129 -12.83 0.62 -9.54
CA SER A 129 -11.61 0.88 -10.29
C SER A 129 -10.39 0.85 -9.38
N ASP A 130 -9.32 0.19 -9.86
CA ASP A 130 -7.99 0.26 -9.25
C ASP A 130 -7.50 1.71 -9.06
N CYS A 131 -8.03 2.64 -9.85
CA CYS A 131 -7.72 4.06 -9.74
C CYS A 131 -8.15 4.67 -8.40
N ALA A 132 -9.20 4.13 -7.77
CA ALA A 132 -9.73 4.61 -6.50
C ALA A 132 -9.16 3.88 -5.29
N ILE A 133 -8.44 2.76 -5.48
CA ILE A 133 -7.82 2.02 -4.38
C ILE A 133 -6.79 2.92 -3.70
N ALA A 134 -6.90 3.03 -2.38
CA ALA A 134 -5.97 3.81 -1.59
C ALA A 134 -4.72 2.99 -1.26
N VAL A 135 -3.57 3.67 -1.28
CA VAL A 135 -2.28 3.11 -0.88
C VAL A 135 -2.19 3.07 0.65
N VAL A 136 -3.09 2.29 1.24
CA VAL A 136 -3.08 1.87 2.64
C VAL A 136 -3.02 0.36 2.65
N LEU A 137 -1.87 -0.18 3.06
CA LEU A 137 -1.50 -1.57 2.82
C LEU A 137 -1.16 -2.30 4.12
N GLY A 138 -1.36 -3.60 4.09
CA GLY A 138 -0.86 -4.56 5.09
C GLY A 138 0.07 -5.56 4.42
N LEU A 139 1.26 -5.73 4.98
CA LEU A 139 2.23 -6.75 4.62
C LEU A 139 2.27 -7.78 5.76
N SER A 140 1.68 -8.95 5.52
CA SER A 140 1.65 -10.06 6.47
C SER A 140 2.65 -11.12 6.03
N ILE A 141 3.60 -11.45 6.91
CA ILE A 141 4.69 -12.38 6.64
C ILE A 141 4.63 -13.50 7.66
N TRP A 142 4.41 -14.72 7.19
CA TRP A 142 4.44 -15.90 8.06
C TRP A 142 5.90 -16.29 8.32
N VAL A 143 6.26 -16.33 9.61
CA VAL A 143 7.63 -16.42 10.08
C VAL A 143 8.20 -17.85 10.09
N PRO A 144 7.44 -18.91 10.39
CA PRO A 144 8.01 -20.26 10.46
C PRO A 144 8.73 -20.67 9.17
N GLY A 145 10.02 -20.97 9.31
CA GLY A 145 10.89 -21.33 8.19
C GLY A 145 11.40 -20.17 7.33
N SER A 146 10.98 -18.94 7.63
CA SER A 146 11.52 -17.69 7.08
C SER A 146 12.76 -17.27 7.88
N ASN A 147 13.53 -16.32 7.34
CA ASN A 147 14.70 -15.71 7.96
C ASN A 147 14.41 -14.23 8.25
N PRO A 148 13.77 -13.87 9.37
CA PRO A 148 13.53 -12.47 9.69
C PRO A 148 14.83 -11.65 9.67
N PRO A 149 14.76 -10.37 9.28
CA PRO A 149 15.93 -9.50 9.26
C PRO A 149 16.53 -9.38 10.67
N VAL A 150 17.85 -9.34 10.73
CA VAL A 150 18.59 -9.06 11.98
C VAL A 150 18.37 -7.62 12.43
N ASP A 151 18.21 -6.71 11.47
CA ASP A 151 17.96 -5.29 11.69
C ASP A 151 16.63 -4.87 11.02
N ASP A 152 15.61 -4.66 11.85
CA ASP A 152 14.30 -4.18 11.41
C ASP A 152 14.39 -2.83 10.70
N ALA A 153 15.29 -1.94 11.13
CA ALA A 153 15.38 -0.60 10.59
C ALA A 153 15.81 -0.64 9.12
N VAL A 154 16.82 -1.45 8.80
CA VAL A 154 17.29 -1.63 7.41
C VAL A 154 16.19 -2.18 6.51
N PHE A 155 15.40 -3.13 7.01
CA PHE A 155 14.24 -3.65 6.26
C PHE A 155 13.17 -2.58 6.04
N LEU A 156 12.79 -1.83 7.08
CA LEU A 156 11.78 -0.77 6.98
C LEU A 156 12.23 0.39 6.08
N GLU A 157 13.52 0.74 6.10
CA GLU A 157 14.11 1.70 5.15
C GLU A 157 14.08 1.18 3.71
N SER A 158 14.33 -0.12 3.51
CA SER A 158 14.23 -0.74 2.18
C SER A 158 12.78 -0.72 1.67
N LEU A 159 11.79 -0.97 2.54
CA LEU A 159 10.38 -0.80 2.17
C LEU A 159 10.05 0.65 1.79
N ARG A 160 10.57 1.64 2.54
CA ARG A 160 10.43 3.06 2.19
C ARG A 160 10.99 3.33 0.79
N ASP A 161 12.19 2.84 0.50
CA ASP A 161 12.85 3.08 -0.79
C ASP A 161 12.11 2.40 -1.94
N THR A 162 11.59 1.19 -1.71
CA THR A 162 10.67 0.52 -2.65
C THR A 162 9.41 1.33 -2.93
N ILE A 163 8.80 1.93 -1.91
CA ILE A 163 7.62 2.79 -2.08
C ILE A 163 8.01 4.04 -2.88
N VAL A 164 9.17 4.66 -2.60
CA VAL A 164 9.67 5.82 -3.35
C VAL A 164 9.89 5.47 -4.84
N GLU A 165 10.49 4.32 -5.12
CA GLU A 165 10.67 3.80 -6.48
C GLU A 165 9.31 3.63 -7.17
N ALA A 166 8.35 2.98 -6.50
CA ALA A 166 6.99 2.80 -7.01
C ALA A 166 6.29 4.14 -7.28
N LEU A 167 6.34 5.09 -6.35
CA LEU A 167 5.76 6.42 -6.55
C LEU A 167 6.41 7.17 -7.72
N SER A 168 7.71 7.00 -7.92
CA SER A 168 8.42 7.57 -9.08
C SER A 168 7.88 6.98 -10.38
N TYR A 169 7.68 5.66 -10.43
CA TYR A 169 7.05 5.00 -11.56
C TYR A 169 5.61 5.48 -11.79
N TRP A 170 4.80 5.60 -10.73
CA TRP A 170 3.42 6.09 -10.81
C TRP A 170 3.34 7.48 -11.43
N VAL A 171 4.20 8.42 -11.00
CA VAL A 171 4.27 9.77 -11.56
C VAL A 171 4.67 9.75 -13.04
N VAL A 172 5.62 8.89 -13.44
CA VAL A 172 6.01 8.75 -14.85
C VAL A 172 4.86 8.20 -15.70
N VAL A 173 4.15 7.19 -15.22
CA VAL A 173 2.97 6.65 -15.92
C VAL A 173 1.90 7.71 -16.05
N ALA A 174 1.58 8.42 -14.95
CA ALA A 174 0.63 9.53 -14.93
C ALA A 174 0.93 10.59 -15.99
N GLN A 175 2.19 11.03 -16.09
CA GLN A 175 2.59 12.04 -17.07
C GLN A 175 2.45 11.58 -18.52
N ARG A 176 2.60 10.27 -18.77
CA ARG A 176 2.48 9.67 -20.11
C ARG A 176 1.03 9.46 -20.52
N THR A 177 0.17 9.12 -19.57
CA THR A 177 -1.26 8.87 -19.81
C THR A 177 -2.11 10.14 -19.71
N ALA A 178 -1.64 11.17 -19.01
CA ALA A 178 -2.26 12.49 -18.99
C ALA A 178 -2.34 13.07 -20.41
N GLY A 179 -3.59 13.30 -20.87
CA GLY A 179 -3.86 14.02 -22.10
C GLY A 179 -3.34 15.46 -22.04
N PRO A 180 -3.31 16.19 -23.17
CA PRO A 180 -2.78 17.56 -23.24
C PRO A 180 -3.41 18.55 -22.24
N LEU A 181 -4.61 18.25 -21.71
CA LEU A 181 -5.37 19.09 -20.78
C LEU A 181 -4.97 18.92 -19.31
N ASP A 182 -4.31 17.82 -18.94
CA ASP A 182 -3.97 17.50 -17.53
C ASP A 182 -2.52 17.81 -17.15
N ARG A 183 -1.69 18.29 -18.10
CA ARG A 183 -0.26 18.57 -17.88
C ARG A 183 0.03 19.85 -17.08
N ASN A 184 -0.99 20.64 -16.79
CA ASN A 184 -0.87 21.98 -16.20
C ASN A 184 -1.52 22.14 -14.82
N ASN A 185 -2.01 21.06 -14.19
CA ASN A 185 -2.58 21.08 -12.84
C ASN A 185 -1.65 20.45 -11.81
#